data_AF-A0A963DNN2-F1
#
_entry.id   AF-A0A963DNN2-F1
#
_cell.length_a   1.000
_cell.length_b   1.000
_cell.length_c   1.000
_cell.angle_alpha   90.00
_cell.angle_beta   90.00
_cell.angle_gamma   90.00
#
_symmetry.space_group_name_H-M   'P 1'
#
loop_
_entity.id
_entity.type
_entity.pdbx_description
1 polymer ?
#
loop_
_entity_poly.entity_id
_entity_poly.type
_entity_poly.pdbx_seq_one_letter_code
_entity_poly.pdbx_strand_id
1 'polypeptide(L)'
;MKSLLNVLGLICALTLATASAYADGKHVLIDRTLPQAVAAVPHCDAMTVSVLLESPDGTLEPHGAGYEFHTGERFRVRIVSARDATVSLYNTNPSGELSPQPIWSGRLKAGLGRITPRLRLEGAAGVDLLHVVLAPPEVSSALAWLQHWLLSMADGNDKDIVLDREDTAAATYLERRDGLGIVATIRITHQ
;
A
#
# COMPACT_ATOMS: atom_id res chain seq x y z
N MET A 1 72.42 11.66 -11.54
CA MET A 1 72.40 12.37 -12.84
C MET A 1 72.54 11.36 -13.98
N LYS A 2 71.45 11.08 -14.70
CA LYS A 2 71.44 10.53 -16.07
C LYS A 2 70.05 10.79 -16.68
N SER A 3 70.08 11.55 -17.76
CA SER A 3 68.99 11.95 -18.67
C SER A 3 68.19 10.75 -19.23
N LEU A 4 66.86 10.80 -19.35
CA LEU A 4 66.01 11.46 -20.38
C LEU A 4 65.99 10.67 -21.71
N LEU A 5 64.86 10.06 -22.08
CA LEU A 5 64.25 10.19 -23.43
C LEU A 5 62.89 9.48 -23.55
N ASN A 6 61.88 10.27 -23.93
CA ASN A 6 60.57 9.89 -24.50
C ASN A 6 60.74 9.15 -25.83
N VAL A 7 59.85 8.19 -26.16
CA VAL A 7 59.27 8.07 -27.52
C VAL A 7 57.84 7.52 -27.44
N LEU A 8 56.94 8.29 -28.05
CA LEU A 8 55.53 8.07 -28.35
C LEU A 8 55.37 7.02 -29.47
N GLY A 9 54.36 6.14 -29.44
CA GLY A 9 54.15 5.17 -30.51
C GLY A 9 52.78 4.50 -30.53
N LEU A 10 51.78 5.26 -30.97
CA LEU A 10 50.45 4.81 -31.39
C LEU A 10 50.55 4.01 -32.70
N ILE A 11 50.16 2.72 -32.74
CA ILE A 11 49.76 2.04 -34.00
C ILE A 11 48.61 1.05 -33.73
N CYS A 12 47.46 1.34 -34.36
CA CYS A 12 46.35 0.44 -34.63
C CYS A 12 46.77 -0.76 -35.47
N ALA A 13 46.29 -1.96 -35.15
CA ALA A 13 45.84 -2.94 -36.14
C ALA A 13 44.95 -4.00 -35.47
N LEU A 14 43.63 -3.82 -35.61
CA LEU A 14 42.64 -4.87 -35.40
C LEU A 14 42.70 -5.82 -36.60
N THR A 15 43.05 -7.09 -36.37
CA THR A 15 42.76 -8.18 -37.31
C THR A 15 41.62 -9.02 -36.73
N LEU A 16 40.51 -9.04 -37.46
CA LEU A 16 39.29 -9.78 -37.15
C LEU A 16 39.28 -11.17 -37.80
N ALA A 17 38.42 -12.02 -37.22
CA ALA A 17 37.96 -13.35 -37.64
C ALA A 17 38.90 -14.51 -37.26
N THR A 18 38.43 -15.59 -36.64
CA THR A 18 37.21 -16.35 -36.96
C THR A 18 36.47 -16.87 -35.72
N ALA A 19 35.16 -17.07 -35.89
CA ALA A 19 34.23 -17.66 -34.92
C ALA A 19 34.08 -19.17 -35.15
N SER A 20 33.85 -19.93 -34.07
CA SER A 20 32.87 -21.04 -33.95
C SER A 20 33.00 -21.61 -32.53
N ALA A 21 32.07 -21.43 -31.60
CA ALA A 21 30.69 -21.95 -31.47
C ALA A 21 30.62 -23.26 -30.66
N TYR A 22 29.73 -23.21 -29.66
CA TYR A 22 29.07 -24.29 -28.91
C TYR A 22 29.82 -25.04 -27.79
N ALA A 23 29.45 -24.73 -26.53
CA ALA A 23 28.64 -25.63 -25.72
C ALA A 23 28.14 -24.96 -24.41
N ASP A 24 26.87 -25.24 -24.16
CA ASP A 24 25.97 -24.93 -23.07
C ASP A 24 26.54 -24.94 -21.63
N GLY A 25 26.13 -23.93 -20.85
CA GLY A 25 26.56 -23.70 -19.47
C GLY A 25 26.50 -22.21 -19.13
N LYS A 26 25.31 -21.65 -18.93
CA LYS A 26 25.16 -20.23 -18.54
C LYS A 26 25.71 -20.02 -17.13
N HIS A 27 26.98 -19.63 -17.04
CA HIS A 27 27.57 -19.08 -15.82
C HIS A 27 27.22 -17.59 -15.72
N VAL A 28 26.38 -17.22 -14.75
CA VAL A 28 26.15 -15.82 -14.40
C VAL A 28 27.29 -15.36 -13.50
N LEU A 29 28.20 -14.58 -14.05
CA LEU A 29 29.20 -13.84 -13.28
C LEU A 29 28.54 -12.58 -12.71
N ILE A 30 28.42 -12.51 -11.38
CA ILE A 30 28.02 -11.28 -10.70
C ILE A 30 29.29 -10.44 -10.54
N ASP A 31 29.48 -9.50 -11.49
CA ASP A 31 30.48 -8.45 -11.35
C ASP A 31 30.04 -7.47 -10.24
N ARG A 32 30.98 -7.05 -9.40
CA ARG A 32 30.71 -6.20 -8.24
C ARG A 32 30.17 -4.85 -8.70
N THR A 33 28.88 -4.60 -8.49
CA THR A 33 28.31 -3.27 -8.63
C THR A 33 28.79 -2.39 -7.47
N LEU A 34 29.41 -1.25 -7.80
CA LEU A 34 29.62 -0.14 -6.88
C LEU A 34 28.26 0.30 -6.30
N PRO A 35 28.18 0.82 -5.06
CA PRO A 35 26.92 1.33 -4.52
C PRO A 35 26.47 2.53 -5.35
N GLN A 36 25.58 2.29 -6.32
CA GLN A 36 24.75 3.33 -6.89
C GLN A 36 23.84 3.82 -5.77
N ALA A 37 23.85 5.13 -5.52
CA ALA A 37 22.80 5.76 -4.74
C ALA A 37 21.47 5.42 -5.41
N VAL A 38 20.68 4.57 -4.75
CA VAL A 38 19.34 4.20 -5.20
C VAL A 38 18.51 5.46 -5.05
N ALA A 39 18.16 6.09 -6.18
CA ALA A 39 17.11 7.10 -6.18
C ALA A 39 15.88 6.47 -5.53
N ALA A 40 15.23 7.17 -4.60
CA ALA A 40 14.02 6.67 -3.95
C ALA A 40 13.03 6.24 -5.03
N VAL A 41 12.76 4.94 -5.12
CA VAL A 41 11.73 4.44 -6.02
C VAL A 41 10.43 5.10 -5.56
N PRO A 42 9.64 5.74 -6.45
CA PRO A 42 8.32 6.21 -6.07
C PRO A 42 7.56 5.02 -5.50
N HIS A 43 7.16 5.12 -4.23
CA HIS A 43 6.49 4.02 -3.55
C HIS A 43 5.07 3.97 -4.09
N CYS A 44 4.75 2.97 -4.91
CA CYS A 44 3.35 2.69 -5.20
C CYS A 44 2.68 2.22 -3.90
N ASP A 45 1.60 2.88 -3.51
CA ASP A 45 0.75 2.38 -2.45
C ASP A 45 -0.19 1.35 -3.04
N ALA A 46 -0.24 0.17 -2.42
CA ALA A 46 -1.30 -0.79 -2.67
C ALA A 46 -1.77 -1.39 -1.34
N MET A 47 -3.08 -1.61 -1.25
CA MET A 47 -3.73 -2.15 -0.07
C MET A 47 -4.87 -3.08 -0.47
N THR A 48 -4.96 -4.22 0.20
CA THR A 48 -6.14 -5.10 0.15
C THR A 48 -6.82 -5.09 1.50
N VAL A 49 -8.13 -4.86 1.49
CA VAL A 49 -8.98 -4.88 2.69
C VAL A 49 -10.07 -5.93 2.51
N SER A 50 -10.13 -6.88 3.44
CA SER A 50 -11.26 -7.80 3.58
C SER A 50 -11.89 -7.62 4.95
N VAL A 51 -13.20 -7.49 5.01
CA VAL A 51 -13.97 -7.53 6.24
C VAL A 51 -14.37 -8.98 6.47
N LEU A 52 -13.94 -9.55 7.59
CA LEU A 52 -14.24 -10.92 7.99
C LEU A 52 -15.44 -10.88 8.94
N LEU A 53 -16.63 -11.16 8.43
CA LEU A 53 -17.85 -11.23 9.22
C LEU A 53 -17.84 -12.51 10.06
N GLU A 54 -18.17 -12.39 11.34
CA GLU A 54 -18.17 -13.51 12.26
C GLU A 54 -19.58 -14.07 12.47
N SER A 55 -19.77 -15.30 12.01
CA SER A 55 -21.01 -16.04 12.19
C SER A 55 -21.20 -16.51 13.65
N PRO A 56 -22.43 -16.85 14.06
CA PRO A 56 -22.70 -17.35 15.42
C PRO A 56 -21.91 -18.61 15.82
N ASP A 57 -21.52 -19.43 14.83
CA ASP A 57 -20.69 -20.63 15.02
C ASP A 57 -19.18 -20.33 15.10
N GLY A 58 -18.78 -19.06 14.96
CA GLY A 58 -17.40 -18.60 15.00
C GLY A 58 -16.66 -18.67 13.66
N THR A 59 -17.34 -19.04 12.57
CA THR A 59 -16.75 -18.98 11.23
C THR A 59 -16.54 -17.53 10.77
N LEU A 60 -15.54 -17.32 9.91
CA LEU A 60 -15.19 -16.01 9.37
C LEU A 60 -15.41 -15.98 7.87
N GLU A 61 -16.41 -15.21 7.43
CA GLU A 61 -16.76 -15.04 6.02
C GLU A 61 -16.14 -13.75 5.47
N PRO A 62 -15.33 -13.81 4.40
CA PRO A 62 -14.69 -12.63 3.86
C PRO A 62 -15.62 -11.85 2.93
N HIS A 63 -15.63 -10.53 3.12
CA HIS A 63 -16.38 -9.56 2.32
C HIS A 63 -15.49 -8.39 1.88
N GLY A 64 -15.79 -7.82 0.71
CA GLY A 64 -15.21 -6.53 0.30
C GLY A 64 -15.73 -5.35 1.14
N ALA A 65 -15.06 -4.21 1.08
CA ALA A 65 -15.45 -2.99 1.81
C ALA A 65 -16.77 -2.38 1.31
N GLY A 66 -17.22 -2.74 0.11
CA GLY A 66 -18.52 -2.35 -0.44
C GLY A 66 -19.70 -3.18 0.05
N TYR A 67 -19.48 -4.25 0.81
CA TYR A 67 -20.56 -5.03 1.43
C TYR A 67 -21.29 -4.19 2.48
N GLU A 68 -22.61 -4.39 2.60
CA GLU A 68 -23.43 -3.69 3.59
C GLU A 68 -23.43 -4.44 4.92
N PHE A 69 -22.80 -3.85 5.93
CA PHE A 69 -22.74 -4.40 7.29
C PHE A 69 -23.83 -3.79 8.17
N HIS A 70 -24.29 -4.56 9.15
CA HIS A 70 -25.38 -4.19 10.04
C HIS A 70 -24.92 -4.03 11.48
N THR A 71 -25.64 -3.21 12.24
CA THR A 71 -25.37 -3.01 13.67
C THR A 71 -25.48 -4.30 14.47
N GLY A 72 -24.57 -4.47 15.43
CA GLY A 72 -24.48 -5.67 16.26
C GLY A 72 -23.66 -6.81 15.64
N GLU A 73 -23.41 -6.77 14.33
CA GLU A 73 -22.51 -7.71 13.68
C GLU A 73 -21.09 -7.60 14.26
N ARG A 74 -20.44 -8.76 14.37
CA ARG A 74 -19.06 -8.87 14.82
C ARG A 74 -18.20 -9.13 13.62
N PHE A 75 -17.13 -8.37 13.48
CA PHE A 75 -16.25 -8.53 12.34
C PHE A 75 -14.80 -8.28 12.73
N ARG A 76 -13.91 -8.66 11.82
CA ARG A 76 -12.48 -8.30 11.86
C ARG A 76 -12.11 -7.71 10.51
N VAL A 77 -11.06 -6.92 10.46
CA VAL A 77 -10.54 -6.40 9.20
C VAL A 77 -9.20 -7.07 8.94
N ARG A 78 -9.09 -7.76 7.80
CA ARG A 78 -7.82 -8.27 7.27
C ARG A 78 -7.26 -7.26 6.30
N ILE A 79 -6.01 -6.86 6.52
CA ILE A 79 -5.34 -5.80 5.78
C ILE A 79 -4.00 -6.33 5.30
N VAL A 80 -3.71 -6.16 4.01
CA VAL A 80 -2.39 -6.41 3.40
C VAL A 80 -1.96 -5.14 2.70
N SER A 81 -0.68 -4.77 2.77
CA SER A 81 -0.15 -3.61 2.04
C SER A 81 1.12 -3.99 1.27
N ALA A 82 1.38 -3.30 0.17
CA ALA A 82 2.61 -3.44 -0.61
C ALA A 82 3.85 -2.87 0.09
N ARG A 83 3.71 -2.10 1.17
CA ARG A 83 4.84 -1.54 1.93
C ARG A 83 4.70 -1.69 3.44
N ASP A 84 5.82 -1.48 4.12
CA ASP A 84 5.84 -1.29 5.57
C ASP A 84 5.14 0.02 5.91
N ALA A 85 4.22 -0.02 6.87
CA ALA A 85 3.44 1.15 7.27
C ALA A 85 2.78 0.99 8.64
N THR A 86 2.27 2.08 9.19
CA THR A 86 1.23 2.02 10.22
C THR A 86 -0.12 2.21 9.56
N VAL A 87 -1.03 1.27 9.77
CA VAL A 87 -2.43 1.39 9.38
C VAL A 87 -3.25 1.83 10.59
N SER A 88 -4.25 2.67 10.36
CA SER A 88 -5.18 3.13 11.40
C SER A 88 -6.60 3.01 10.93
N LEU A 89 -7.50 2.64 11.84
CA LEU A 89 -8.94 2.56 11.60
C LEU A 89 -9.61 3.73 12.31
N TYR A 90 -10.34 4.56 11.58
CA TYR A 90 -11.13 5.67 12.12
C TYR A 90 -12.60 5.47 11.83
N ASN A 91 -13.46 5.84 12.77
CA ASN A 91 -14.91 5.86 12.54
C ASN A 91 -15.38 7.29 12.28
N THR A 92 -16.26 7.47 11.31
CA THR A 92 -17.10 8.65 11.16
C THR A 92 -18.53 8.28 11.53
N ASN A 93 -19.08 8.96 12.53
CA ASN A 93 -20.41 8.65 13.05
C ASN A 93 -21.53 9.05 12.07
N PRO A 94 -22.80 8.66 12.32
CA PRO A 94 -23.91 9.04 11.46
C PRO A 94 -24.16 10.55 11.32
N SER A 95 -23.67 11.37 12.26
CA SER A 95 -23.67 12.84 12.17
C SER A 95 -22.52 13.40 11.33
N GLY A 96 -21.65 12.57 10.77
CA GLY A 96 -20.50 12.98 9.96
C GLY A 96 -19.27 13.37 10.77
N GLU A 97 -19.26 13.11 12.09
CA GLU A 97 -18.12 13.45 12.95
C GLU A 97 -17.10 12.32 12.95
N LEU A 98 -15.89 12.63 12.49
CA LEU A 98 -14.73 11.73 12.51
C LEU A 98 -14.16 11.62 13.93
N SER A 99 -13.93 10.41 14.40
CA SER A 99 -13.31 10.13 15.69
C SER A 99 -11.91 10.76 15.78
N PRO A 100 -11.57 11.48 16.88
CA PRO A 100 -10.26 12.10 17.06
C PRO A 100 -9.13 11.10 17.35
N GLN A 101 -9.49 9.86 17.69
CA GLN A 101 -8.53 8.78 17.88
C GLN A 101 -8.93 7.57 17.01
N PRO A 102 -7.94 6.82 16.50
CA PRO A 102 -8.25 5.60 15.77
C PRO A 102 -8.85 4.58 16.73
N ILE A 103 -9.90 3.89 16.29
CA ILE A 103 -10.46 2.75 17.03
C ILE A 103 -9.43 1.61 17.16
N TRP A 104 -8.50 1.54 16.21
CA TRP A 104 -7.39 0.61 16.21
C TRP A 104 -6.25 1.11 15.33
N SER A 105 -5.01 0.84 15.71
CA SER A 105 -3.83 1.04 14.87
C SER A 105 -2.90 -0.17 14.95
N GLY A 106 -2.19 -0.44 13.86
CA GLY A 106 -1.25 -1.55 13.79
C GLY A 106 -0.13 -1.30 12.77
N ARG A 107 1.03 -1.89 13.03
CA ARG A 107 2.13 -1.91 12.05
C ARG A 107 1.90 -3.04 11.05
N LEU A 108 2.02 -2.73 9.77
CA LEU A 108 2.04 -3.68 8.67
C LEU A 108 3.48 -3.89 8.20
N LYS A 109 3.74 -5.11 7.74
CA LYS A 109 4.92 -5.45 6.96
C LYS A 109 4.48 -5.72 5.54
N ALA A 110 5.27 -5.26 4.57
CA ALA A 110 4.98 -5.44 3.16
C ALA A 110 4.64 -6.91 2.82
N GLY A 111 3.51 -7.12 2.15
CA GLY A 111 3.01 -8.44 1.75
C GLY A 111 2.47 -9.32 2.88
N LEU A 112 2.63 -8.94 4.15
CA LEU A 112 2.12 -9.70 5.29
C LEU A 112 0.76 -9.17 5.75
N GLY A 113 -0.21 -10.07 5.79
CA GLY A 113 -1.55 -9.76 6.27
C GLY A 113 -1.60 -9.56 7.78
N ARG A 114 -2.33 -8.55 8.21
CA ARG A 114 -2.69 -8.32 9.62
C ARG A 114 -4.20 -8.35 9.78
N ILE A 115 -4.65 -9.00 10.85
CA ILE A 115 -6.08 -9.06 11.20
C ILE A 115 -6.28 -8.26 12.49
N THR A 116 -7.31 -7.43 12.53
CA THR A 116 -7.68 -6.69 13.74
C THR A 116 -8.17 -7.65 14.85
N PRO A 117 -8.20 -7.19 16.10
CA PRO A 117 -9.10 -7.77 17.09
C PRO A 117 -10.55 -7.78 16.59
N ARG A 118 -11.40 -8.56 17.26
CA ARG A 118 -12.85 -8.54 17.00
C ARG A 118 -13.38 -7.13 17.27
N LEU A 119 -14.06 -6.56 16.28
CA LEU A 119 -14.77 -5.31 16.34
C LEU A 119 -16.27 -5.58 16.38
N ARG A 120 -17.00 -4.66 16.98
CA ARG A 120 -18.46 -4.60 16.93
C ARG A 120 -18.83 -3.12 16.92
N LEU A 121 -19.71 -2.73 16.03
CA LEU A 121 -20.27 -1.39 16.03
C LEU A 121 -21.55 -1.36 16.86
N GLU A 122 -21.66 -0.30 17.64
CA GLU A 122 -22.77 -0.02 18.53
C GLU A 122 -23.37 1.32 18.11
N GLY A 123 -24.68 1.40 18.07
CA GLY A 123 -25.42 2.59 17.63
C GLY A 123 -26.89 2.24 17.42
N ALA A 124 -27.72 3.26 17.19
CA ALA A 124 -29.17 3.09 17.15
C ALA A 124 -29.83 3.55 15.84
N ALA A 125 -29.14 4.31 14.98
CA ALA A 125 -29.67 4.77 13.69
C ALA A 125 -28.58 5.39 12.80
N GLY A 126 -28.79 5.34 11.47
CA GLY A 126 -27.96 6.02 10.47
C GLY A 126 -26.86 5.14 9.86
N VAL A 127 -25.78 5.76 9.36
CA VAL A 127 -24.67 5.05 8.70
C VAL A 127 -23.34 5.49 9.31
N ASP A 128 -22.61 4.55 9.89
CA ASP A 128 -21.19 4.74 10.26
C ASP A 128 -20.30 4.48 9.03
N LEU A 129 -19.19 5.21 8.95
CA LEU A 129 -18.13 4.98 7.97
C LEU A 129 -16.85 4.59 8.69
N LEU A 130 -16.41 3.35 8.49
CA LEU A 130 -15.13 2.87 9.00
C LEU A 130 -14.04 3.04 7.95
N HIS A 131 -13.11 3.94 8.20
CA HIS A 131 -11.99 4.27 7.33
C HIS A 131 -10.75 3.47 7.71
N VAL A 132 -10.29 2.60 6.82
CA VAL A 132 -9.00 1.92 6.89
C VAL A 132 -7.96 2.78 6.19
N VAL A 133 -7.06 3.38 6.97
CA VAL A 133 -6.11 4.40 6.52
C VAL A 133 -4.69 3.85 6.45
N LEU A 134 -4.15 3.81 5.24
CA LEU A 134 -2.72 3.68 4.98
C LEU A 134 -2.16 5.08 4.71
N ALA A 135 -1.69 5.76 5.75
CA ALA A 135 -1.16 7.12 5.62
C ALA A 135 0.20 7.14 4.89
N PRO A 136 0.55 8.25 4.23
CA PRO A 136 1.89 8.45 3.68
C PRO A 136 2.99 8.23 4.73
N PRO A 137 4.19 7.80 4.34
CA PRO A 137 5.28 7.58 5.29
C PRO A 137 5.78 8.89 5.93
N GLU A 138 5.58 10.03 5.26
CA GLU A 138 6.11 11.33 5.66
C GLU A 138 5.17 12.12 6.59
N VAL A 139 3.91 11.69 6.75
CA VAL A 139 2.95 12.42 7.59
C VAL A 139 3.12 12.08 9.06
N SER A 140 3.09 13.12 9.90
CA SER A 140 3.17 12.99 11.36
C SER A 140 1.82 12.63 11.99
N SER A 141 0.71 12.87 11.30
CA SER A 141 -0.65 12.60 11.78
C SER A 141 -1.53 12.00 10.69
N ALA A 142 -1.90 10.74 10.86
CA ALA A 142 -2.84 10.05 9.98
C ALA A 142 -4.24 10.69 10.04
N LEU A 143 -4.65 11.23 11.20
CA LEU A 143 -5.94 11.91 11.35
C LEU A 143 -5.98 13.20 10.53
N ALA A 144 -4.97 14.06 10.66
CA ALA A 144 -4.93 15.33 9.93
C ALA A 144 -4.89 15.10 8.42
N TRP A 145 -4.12 14.09 7.98
CA TRP A 145 -4.10 13.66 6.59
C TRP A 145 -5.47 13.14 6.13
N LEU A 146 -6.14 12.29 6.92
CA LEU A 146 -7.48 11.77 6.59
C LEU A 146 -8.50 12.90 6.49
N GLN A 147 -8.50 13.86 7.42
CA GLN A 147 -9.41 15.02 7.36
C GLN A 147 -9.23 15.81 6.07
N HIS A 148 -7.98 16.08 5.68
CA HIS A 148 -7.69 16.76 4.42
C HIS A 148 -8.17 15.94 3.21
N TRP A 149 -7.92 14.63 3.20
CA TRP A 149 -8.36 13.73 2.14
C TRP A 149 -9.90 13.66 2.02
N LEU A 150 -10.63 13.65 3.14
CA LEU A 150 -12.09 13.66 3.12
C LEU A 150 -12.64 14.98 2.56
N LEU A 151 -12.02 16.11 2.91
CA LEU A 151 -12.40 17.42 2.38
C LEU A 151 -12.14 17.52 0.88
N SER A 152 -10.99 17.03 0.39
CA SER A 152 -10.66 17.10 -1.03
C SER A 152 -11.61 16.29 -1.91
N MET A 153 -12.13 15.17 -1.41
CA MET A 153 -13.17 14.40 -2.07
C MET A 153 -14.54 15.09 -2.06
N ALA A 154 -14.92 15.75 -0.96
CA ALA A 154 -16.20 16.44 -0.84
C ALA A 154 -16.31 17.64 -1.80
N ASP A 155 -15.20 18.36 -2.00
CA ASP A 155 -15.15 19.53 -2.87
C ASP A 155 -15.07 19.18 -4.37
N GLY A 156 -14.93 17.90 -4.72
CA GLY A 156 -14.83 17.44 -6.11
C GLY A 156 -13.60 17.97 -6.86
N ASN A 157 -12.62 18.51 -6.14
CA ASN A 157 -11.41 19.12 -6.68
C ASN A 157 -10.30 18.10 -7.01
N ASP A 158 -10.44 16.85 -6.56
CA ASP A 158 -9.51 15.77 -6.89
C ASP A 158 -9.82 15.15 -8.26
N LYS A 159 -9.52 15.90 -9.32
CA LYS A 159 -9.48 15.33 -10.68
C LYS A 159 -8.21 14.52 -10.96
N ASP A 160 -7.23 14.59 -10.08
CA ASP A 160 -5.89 14.02 -10.25
C ASP A 160 -5.62 12.78 -9.36
N ILE A 161 -6.57 12.33 -8.54
CA ILE A 161 -6.42 11.06 -7.80
C ILE A 161 -6.74 9.88 -8.72
N VAL A 162 -5.69 9.32 -9.31
CA VAL A 162 -5.75 7.99 -9.95
C VAL A 162 -5.67 6.94 -8.85
N LEU A 163 -6.80 6.70 -8.18
CA LEU A 163 -6.99 5.57 -7.28
C LEU A 163 -7.65 4.45 -8.08
N ASP A 164 -6.88 3.42 -8.39
CA ASP A 164 -7.43 2.21 -8.98
C ASP A 164 -8.08 1.41 -7.84
N ARG A 165 -9.39 1.21 -7.92
CA ARG A 165 -10.19 0.48 -6.93
C ARG A 165 -10.93 -0.66 -7.60
N GLU A 166 -10.74 -1.86 -7.08
CA GLU A 166 -11.49 -3.05 -7.47
C GLU A 166 -12.17 -3.67 -6.26
N ASP A 167 -13.50 -3.66 -6.25
CA ASP A 167 -14.32 -4.32 -5.25
C ASP A 167 -14.71 -5.72 -5.75
N THR A 168 -14.32 -6.76 -5.00
CA THR A 168 -14.75 -8.13 -5.21
C THR A 168 -15.68 -8.58 -4.09
N ALA A 169 -16.28 -9.76 -4.23
CA ALA A 169 -17.13 -10.32 -3.17
C ALA A 169 -16.37 -10.49 -1.84
N ALA A 170 -15.06 -10.79 -1.86
CA ALA A 170 -14.29 -11.17 -0.67
C ALA A 170 -13.26 -10.11 -0.21
N ALA A 171 -12.96 -9.11 -1.05
CA ALA A 171 -11.93 -8.12 -0.77
C ALA A 171 -12.09 -6.86 -1.64
N THR A 172 -11.59 -5.74 -1.14
CA THR A 172 -11.36 -4.51 -1.90
C THR A 172 -9.88 -4.31 -2.11
N TYR A 173 -9.48 -4.11 -3.36
CA TYR A 173 -8.13 -3.78 -3.78
C TYR A 173 -8.05 -2.29 -4.10
N LEU A 174 -7.02 -1.64 -3.61
CA LEU A 174 -6.74 -0.23 -3.84
C LEU A 174 -5.28 -0.09 -4.25
N GLU A 175 -5.02 0.64 -5.34
CA GLU A 175 -3.68 0.99 -5.79
C GLU A 175 -3.60 2.49 -6.10
N ARG A 176 -2.49 3.10 -5.71
CA ARG A 176 -2.20 4.51 -5.96
C ARG A 176 -0.70 4.68 -6.22
N ARG A 177 -0.34 5.15 -7.42
CA ARG A 177 1.05 5.14 -7.90
C ARG A 177 1.94 6.26 -7.35
N ASP A 178 1.36 7.26 -6.70
CA ASP A 178 2.04 8.46 -6.21
C ASP A 178 2.55 8.35 -4.75
N GLY A 179 2.20 7.28 -4.04
CA GLY A 179 2.60 7.06 -2.64
C GLY A 179 1.98 8.04 -1.64
N LEU A 180 0.90 8.74 -2.03
CA LEU A 180 0.24 9.77 -1.21
C LEU A 180 -0.77 9.20 -0.21
N GLY A 181 -0.72 7.90 0.07
CA GLY A 181 -1.63 7.20 0.97
C GLY A 181 -2.94 6.78 0.32
N ILE A 182 -3.60 5.83 0.96
CA ILE A 182 -4.84 5.21 0.50
C ILE A 182 -5.81 5.08 1.66
N VAL A 183 -7.10 5.31 1.38
CA VAL A 183 -8.21 5.04 2.31
C VAL A 183 -9.19 4.06 1.68
N ALA A 184 -9.51 2.99 2.39
CA ALA A 184 -10.68 2.17 2.10
C ALA A 184 -11.78 2.50 3.11
N THR A 185 -13.01 2.69 2.65
CA THR A 185 -14.15 3.00 3.51
C THR A 185 -15.14 1.85 3.48
N ILE A 186 -15.45 1.32 4.67
CA ILE A 186 -16.48 0.31 4.92
C ILE A 186 -17.73 1.04 5.43
N ARG A 187 -18.91 0.69 4.91
CA ARG A 187 -20.19 1.28 5.32
C ARG A 187 -20.92 0.35 6.27
N ILE A 188 -21.39 0.88 7.39
CA ILE A 188 -22.18 0.12 8.36
C ILE A 188 -23.52 0.82 8.57
N THR A 189 -24.60 0.13 8.24
CA THR A 189 -25.97 0.60 8.37
C THR A 189 -26.54 0.18 9.72
N HIS A 190 -27.06 1.15 10.46
CA HIS A 190 -27.82 0.91 11.68
C HIS A 190 -29.29 0.74 11.37
N GLN A 191 -29.88 -0.34 11.88
CA GLN A 191 -31.30 -0.64 11.81
C GLN A 191 -31.96 -0.46 13.17
#